data_AF-A0A1N7SGF9-F1
#
_entry.id   AF-A0A1N7SGF9-F1
#
_cell.length_a   1.000
_cell.length_b   1.000
_cell.length_c   1.000
_cell.angle_alpha   90.00
_cell.angle_beta   90.00
_cell.angle_gamma   90.00
#
_symmetry.space_group_name_H-M   'P 1'
#
loop_
_entity.id
_entity.type
_entity.pdbx_description
1 polymer ?
#
loop_
_entity_poly.entity_id
_entity_poly.type
_entity_poly.pdbx_seq_one_letter_code
_entity_poly.pdbx_strand_id
1 'polypeptide(L)' 'MGVPSVYIPTEYAWQNLAPTWARPYWNSVYVQLAAWCMSHGVPLHVDSSASIF' A
#
# COMPACT_ATOMS: atom_id res chain seq x y z
N MET A 1 16.17 4.06 17.04
CA MET A 1 16.20 3.23 15.82
C MET A 1 14.76 3.08 15.36
N GLY A 2 14.38 3.64 14.20
CA GLY A 2 12.98 3.69 13.75
C GLY A 2 12.51 2.34 13.19
N VAL A 3 11.30 1.92 13.54
CA VAL A 3 10.66 0.75 12.93
C VAL A 3 10.21 1.16 11.52
N PRO A 4 10.55 0.41 10.46
CA PRO A 4 10.03 0.69 9.13
C PRO A 4 8.53 0.50 9.13
N SER A 5 7.79 1.45 8.55
CA SER A 5 6.34 1.38 8.37
C SER A 5 6.02 1.50 6.89
N VAL A 6 5.13 0.65 6.39
CA VAL A 6 4.67 0.70 5.00
C VAL A 6 3.34 1.43 4.95
N TYR A 7 3.20 2.34 3.99
CA TYR A 7 1.97 3.09 3.75
C TYR A 7 1.47 2.77 2.35
N ILE A 8 0.19 2.43 2.23
CA ILE A 8 -0.50 2.24 0.96
C ILE A 8 -1.72 3.16 0.91
N PRO A 9 -2.01 3.83 -0.22
CA PRO A 9 -3.21 4.63 -0.29
C PRO A 9 -4.48 3.78 -0.24
N THR A 10 -5.57 4.39 0.18
CA THR A 10 -6.90 3.77 0.10
C THR A 10 -7.20 3.38 -1.35
N GLU A 11 -8.08 2.41 -1.56
CA GLU A 11 -8.47 1.99 -2.91
C GLU A 11 -8.97 3.19 -3.74
N TYR A 12 -9.75 4.07 -3.13
CA TYR A 12 -10.22 5.31 -3.76
C TYR A 12 -9.07 6.24 -4.17
N ALA A 13 -8.09 6.47 -3.29
CA ALA A 13 -6.93 7.31 -3.61
C ALA A 13 -6.06 6.64 -4.68
N TRP A 14 -5.89 5.32 -4.64
CA TRP A 14 -5.17 4.54 -5.65
C TRP A 14 -5.79 4.66 -7.04
N GLN A 15 -7.13 4.64 -7.17
CA GLN A 15 -7.78 4.84 -8.47
C GLN A 15 -7.42 6.19 -9.11
N ASN A 16 -7.11 7.20 -8.31
CA ASN A 16 -6.77 8.55 -8.77
C ASN A 16 -5.26 8.75 -8.98
N LEU A 17 -4.44 8.24 -8.06
CA LEU A 17 -2.99 8.46 -8.01
C LEU A 17 -2.19 7.41 -8.79
N ALA A 18 -2.69 6.17 -8.89
CA ALA A 18 -1.94 5.10 -9.50
C ALA A 18 -1.89 5.23 -11.02
N PRO A 19 -0.78 4.78 -11.64
CA PRO A 19 -0.69 4.61 -13.08
C PRO A 19 -1.88 3.80 -13.61
N THR A 20 -2.35 4.10 -14.82
CA THR A 20 -3.54 3.46 -15.42
C THR A 20 -3.45 1.93 -15.43
N TRP A 21 -2.27 1.37 -15.65
CA TRP A 21 -2.04 -0.07 -15.62
C TRP A 21 -2.14 -0.66 -14.20
N ALA A 22 -1.85 0.11 -13.15
CA ALA A 22 -1.80 -0.34 -11.75
C ALA A 22 -3.16 -0.27 -11.05
N ARG A 23 -4.07 0.56 -11.54
CA ARG A 23 -5.42 0.79 -10.98
C ARG A 23 -6.23 -0.47 -10.64
N PRO A 24 -6.31 -1.50 -11.50
CA PRO A 24 -7.10 -2.70 -11.20
C PRO A 24 -6.44 -3.63 -10.17
N TYR A 25 -5.18 -3.38 -9.80
CA TYR A 25 -4.38 -4.29 -8.98
C TYR A 25 -4.29 -3.87 -7.50
N TRP A 26 -5.05 -2.87 -7.04
CA TRP A 26 -4.97 -2.40 -5.66
C TRP A 26 -5.13 -3.54 -4.65
N ASN A 27 -6.17 -4.35 -4.80
CA ASN A 27 -6.43 -5.46 -3.88
C ASN A 27 -5.30 -6.51 -3.90
N SER A 28 -4.81 -6.87 -5.10
CA SER A 28 -3.69 -7.82 -5.23
C SER A 28 -2.41 -7.29 -4.58
N VAL A 29 -2.12 -6.00 -4.73
CA VAL A 29 -0.96 -5.33 -4.12
C VAL A 29 -1.11 -5.26 -2.61
N TYR A 30 -2.29 -4.87 -2.12
CA TYR A 30 -2.60 -4.81 -0.69
C TYR A 30 -2.41 -6.18 -0.02
N VAL A 31 -2.94 -7.25 -0.60
CA VAL A 31 -2.83 -8.61 -0.05
C VAL A 31 -1.37 -9.06 0.02
N GLN A 32 -0.59 -8.82 -1.04
CA GLN A 32 0.83 -9.19 -1.07
C GLN A 32 1.65 -8.38 -0.06
N LEU A 33 1.40 -7.07 0.04
CA LEU A 33 2.06 -6.20 1.02
C LEU A 33 1.68 -6.59 2.45
N ALA A 34 0.41 -6.88 2.72
CA ALA A 34 -0.04 -7.31 4.04
C ALA A 34 0.65 -8.61 4.47
N ALA A 35 0.76 -9.58 3.58
CA ALA A 35 1.46 -10.84 3.84
C ALA A 35 2.96 -10.61 4.12
N TRP A 36 3.63 -9.77 3.32
CA TRP A 36 5.04 -9.43 3.53
C TRP A 36 5.25 -8.69 4.86
N CYS A 37 4.42 -7.67 5.13
CA CYS A 37 4.48 -6.88 6.35
C CYS A 37 4.31 -7.76 7.60
N MET A 38 3.34 -8.68 7.57
CA MET A 38 3.13 -9.65 8.64
C MET A 38 4.33 -10.57 8.85
N SER A 39 4.96 -11.05 7.77
CA SER A 39 6.16 -11.89 7.84
C SER A 39 7.39 -11.16 8.39
N HIS A 40 7.47 -9.85 8.22
CA HIS A 40 8.63 -9.05 8.61
C HIS A 40 8.41 -8.25 9.91
N GLY A 41 7.23 -8.37 10.54
CA GLY A 41 6.89 -7.59 11.73
C GLY A 41 6.78 -6.09 11.45
N VAL A 42 6.47 -5.73 10.21
CA VAL A 42 6.35 -4.35 9.74
C VAL A 42 4.88 -3.93 9.77
N PRO A 43 4.53 -2.79 10.37
CA PRO A 43 3.17 -2.29 10.31
C PRO A 43 2.84 -1.78 8.88
N LEU A 44 1.67 -2.22 8.38
CA LEU A 44 1.06 -1.71 7.15
C LEU A 44 -0.07 -0.74 7.51
N HIS A 45 0.01 0.49 7.02
CA HIS A 45 -1.00 1.52 7.21
C HIS A 45 -1.68 1.84 5.88
N VAL A 46 -3.01 1.90 5.90
CA VAL A 46 -3.79 2.41 4.78
C VAL A 46 -4.05 3.89 5.04
N ASP A 47 -3.51 4.77 4.19
CA ASP A 47 -3.55 6.22 4.40
C ASP A 47 -3.82 6.95 3.07
N SER A 48 -4.88 7.75 3.01
CA SER A 48 -5.27 8.47 1.79
C SER A 48 -4.24 9.50 1.29
N SER A 49 -3.30 9.92 2.13
CA SER A 49 -2.20 10.82 1.79
C SER A 49 -0.92 10.09 1.31
N ALA A 50 -0.92 8.76 1.32
CA ALA A 50 0.21 7.97 0.85
C ALA A 50 0.43 8.16 -0.67
N SER A 51 1.66 8.50 -1.04
CA SER A 51 2.06 8.73 -2.43
C SER A 51 2.55 7.44 -3.09
N ILE A 52 2.22 7.28 -4.38
CA ILE A 52 2.71 6.20 -5.24
C ILE A 52 3.76 6.82 -6.16
N PHE A 53 4.99 6.28 -6.18
CA PHE A 53 6.10 6.74 -7.02
C PHE A 53 6.54 5.65 -8.00
#